data_AF-A0A7J8UVD8-F1
#
_entry.id   AF-A0A7J8UVD8-F1
#
_cell.length_a   1.000
_cell.length_b   1.000
_cell.length_c   1.000
_cell.angle_alpha   90.00
_cell.angle_beta   90.00
_cell.angle_gamma   90.00
#
_symmetry.space_group_name_H-M   'P 1'
#
loop_
_entity.id
_entity.type
_entity.pdbx_description
1 polymer ?
#
loop_
_entity_poly.entity_id
_entity_poly.type
_entity_poly.pdbx_seq_one_letter_code
_entity_poly.pdbx_strand_id
1 'polypeptide(L)'
;MLRSTDLLGLPTVDCDKAYAVQLSLEETLLTTQTVYLQAVLLYTASCGERRIRVHTAAVPVVTDLGEMYRQADTGAIFSLFCRLAIEKTLTNKLEDARNSLQLRIVKALREYRNLYAVQHRLGSRMIYPDSLKFLCSYGLALSKSVPLKGGYADAQLDERCGAGFTMMALPVKRLLKLLYPSLIRIDEYLLKPSAQTDDFKNIMKRLPLVAESLDSRGLYLYDDGFRFVIWFGRMLSPDVAKNLLGADFAAELSKVILSEHDNEMSRKLMRILKKLRESDPSYYQLPYLVRQDEQPKEGLLLLVNLLEDQMGGTSGYVDWIMQIHRQVQQNT
;
A
#
# COMPACT_ATOMS: atom_id res chain seq x y z
N MET A 1 12.73 21.88 -4.72
CA MET A 1 13.31 23.07 -4.06
C MET A 1 12.17 24.06 -3.91
N LEU A 2 11.68 24.31 -2.69
CA LEU A 2 10.67 25.35 -2.46
C LEU A 2 11.31 26.71 -2.72
N ARG A 3 10.67 27.57 -3.51
CA ARG A 3 11.14 28.94 -3.78
C ARG A 3 10.58 29.93 -2.76
N SER A 4 9.41 29.63 -2.20
CA SER A 4 8.75 30.30 -1.08
C SER A 4 7.88 29.27 -0.35
N THR A 5 7.18 29.66 0.72
CA THR A 5 6.30 28.77 1.51
C THR A 5 5.10 28.24 0.70
N ASP A 6 4.72 28.92 -0.38
CA ASP A 6 3.55 28.65 -1.22
C ASP A 6 3.90 28.26 -2.68
N LEU A 7 5.17 28.37 -3.10
CA LEU A 7 5.59 28.09 -4.47
C LEU A 7 6.62 26.95 -4.55
N LEU A 8 6.23 25.89 -5.28
CA LEU A 8 7.09 24.74 -5.56
C LEU A 8 7.79 24.86 -6.92
N GLY A 9 9.12 24.89 -6.92
CA GLY A 9 9.92 24.81 -8.13
C GLY A 9 10.12 23.37 -8.58
N LEU A 10 9.50 23.00 -9.70
CA LEU A 10 9.60 21.67 -10.32
C LEU A 10 10.30 21.78 -11.68
N PRO A 11 11.53 21.25 -11.85
CA PRO A 11 12.22 21.27 -13.14
C PRO A 11 11.48 20.48 -14.22
N THR A 12 10.95 19.32 -13.85
CA THR A 12 10.14 18.45 -14.71
C THR A 12 9.01 17.82 -13.89
N VAL A 13 7.88 17.59 -14.55
CA VAL A 13 6.69 16.95 -13.98
C VAL A 13 6.16 15.95 -15.00
N ASP A 14 5.73 14.79 -14.52
CA ASP A 14 5.07 13.76 -15.34
C ASP A 14 3.76 13.33 -14.67
N CYS A 15 3.00 12.48 -15.37
CA CYS A 15 1.71 11.98 -14.92
C CYS A 15 1.80 10.92 -13.82
N ASP A 16 2.99 10.39 -13.53
CA ASP A 16 3.19 9.31 -12.58
C ASP A 16 3.57 9.78 -11.19
N LYS A 17 3.93 11.06 -11.04
CA LYS A 17 4.22 11.71 -9.76
C LYS A 17 2.98 12.34 -9.15
N ALA A 18 2.89 12.27 -7.82
CA ALA A 18 1.95 13.02 -7.03
C ALA A 18 2.67 13.92 -6.02
N TYR A 19 1.99 14.98 -5.60
CA TYR A 19 2.46 15.93 -4.59
C TYR A 19 1.42 16.04 -3.49
N ALA A 20 1.85 16.18 -2.25
CA ALA A 20 0.98 16.40 -1.10
C ALA A 20 1.30 17.77 -0.51
N VAL A 21 0.26 18.51 -0.14
CA VAL A 21 0.36 19.83 0.50
C VAL A 21 -0.42 19.75 1.80
N GLN A 22 0.23 20.15 2.89
CA GLN A 22 -0.44 20.28 4.18
C GLN A 22 -0.94 21.72 4.32
N LEU A 23 -2.23 21.87 4.57
CA LEU A 23 -2.86 23.17 4.80
C LEU A 23 -3.10 23.36 6.30
N SER A 24 -2.99 24.60 6.76
CA SER A 24 -3.38 25.01 8.11
C SER A 24 -4.47 26.08 8.01
N LEU A 25 -5.44 26.01 8.90
CA LEU A 25 -6.44 27.07 9.06
C LEU A 25 -5.88 28.08 10.07
N GLU A 26 -5.72 29.33 9.67
CA GLU A 26 -5.30 30.41 10.56
C GLU A 26 -6.49 31.01 11.31
N GLU A 27 -7.64 31.14 10.65
CA GLU A 27 -8.88 31.63 11.25
C GLU A 27 -9.70 30.50 11.89
N THR A 28 -10.21 30.75 13.09
CA THR A 28 -10.87 29.73 13.92
C THR A 28 -12.33 29.47 13.53
N LEU A 29 -12.96 30.37 12.78
CA LEU A 29 -14.38 30.31 12.41
C LEU A 29 -14.55 30.63 10.92
N LEU A 30 -14.76 29.59 10.12
CA LEU A 30 -15.17 29.73 8.73
C LEU A 30 -16.65 30.10 8.68
N THR A 31 -16.97 31.32 8.23
CA THR A 31 -18.36 31.79 8.06
C THR A 31 -18.98 31.34 6.73
N THR A 32 -18.17 30.86 5.80
CA THR A 32 -18.60 30.38 4.50
C THR A 32 -19.00 28.91 4.56
N GLN A 33 -20.00 28.53 3.77
CA GLN A 33 -20.44 27.12 3.65
C GLN A 33 -19.47 26.27 2.79
N THR A 34 -18.58 26.92 2.03
CA THR A 34 -17.68 26.25 1.10
C THR A 34 -16.36 27.00 1.03
N VAL A 35 -15.27 26.24 1.04
CA VAL A 35 -13.92 26.72 0.77
C VAL A 35 -13.49 26.22 -0.59
N TYR A 36 -12.81 27.08 -1.36
CA TYR A 36 -12.28 26.72 -2.67
C TYR A 36 -10.77 26.57 -2.59
N LEU A 37 -10.27 25.43 -3.06
CA LEU A 37 -8.85 25.15 -3.19
C LEU A 37 -8.48 25.22 -4.67
N GLN A 38 -7.49 26.04 -5.01
CA GLN A 38 -7.00 26.14 -6.38
C GLN A 38 -5.52 25.80 -6.45
N ALA A 39 -5.19 24.79 -7.26
CA ALA A 39 -3.81 24.44 -7.61
C ALA A 39 -3.53 24.88 -9.04
N VAL A 40 -2.45 25.65 -9.24
CA VAL A 40 -2.06 26.20 -10.53
C VAL A 40 -0.68 25.67 -10.92
N LEU A 41 -0.58 25.04 -12.08
CA LEU A 41 0.66 24.59 -12.68
C LEU A 41 0.95 25.42 -13.94
N LEU A 42 1.98 26.27 -13.85
CA LEU A 42 2.58 26.97 -14.99
C LEU A 42 3.75 26.14 -15.51
N TYR A 43 3.71 25.73 -16.78
CA TYR A 43 4.75 24.87 -17.36
C TYR A 43 4.93 25.12 -18.86
N THR A 44 6.06 24.65 -19.39
CA THR A 44 6.29 24.53 -20.82
C THR A 44 6.02 23.08 -21.22
N ALA A 45 5.07 22.86 -22.12
CA ALA A 45 4.74 21.54 -22.63
C ALA A 45 5.87 21.01 -23.53
N SER A 46 5.92 19.69 -23.74
CA SER A 46 6.92 19.05 -24.61
C SER A 46 6.87 19.53 -26.07
N CYS A 47 5.72 20.08 -26.50
CA CYS A 47 5.57 20.73 -27.80
C CYS A 47 6.13 22.17 -27.86
N GLY A 48 6.73 22.68 -26.77
CA GLY A 48 7.33 24.02 -26.70
C GLY A 48 6.37 25.14 -26.26
N GLU A 49 5.09 24.83 -26.06
CA GLU A 49 4.09 25.84 -25.66
C GLU A 49 4.11 26.11 -24.15
N ARG A 50 4.00 27.39 -23.78
CA ARG A 50 3.78 27.77 -22.38
C ARG A 50 2.29 27.65 -22.04
N ARG A 51 1.96 26.81 -21.07
CA ARG A 51 0.58 26.50 -20.68
C ARG A 51 0.36 26.72 -19.19
N ILE A 52 -0.88 26.99 -18.83
CA ILE A 52 -1.35 27.04 -17.44
C ILE A 52 -2.41 25.95 -17.28
N ARG A 53 -2.23 25.06 -16.30
CA ARG A 53 -3.24 24.11 -15.87
C ARG A 53 -3.75 24.50 -14.50
N VAL A 54 -5.07 24.61 -14.38
CA VAL A 54 -5.73 24.98 -13.13
C VAL A 54 -6.62 23.83 -12.69
N HIS A 55 -6.49 23.43 -11.42
CA HIS A 55 -7.41 22.54 -10.74
C HIS A 55 -8.11 23.32 -9.64
N THR A 56 -9.44 23.31 -9.64
CA THR A 56 -10.25 23.95 -8.60
C THR A 56 -11.14 22.90 -7.95
N ALA A 57 -11.07 22.82 -6.63
CA ALA A 57 -11.88 21.94 -5.81
C ALA A 57 -12.71 22.78 -4.84
N ALA A 58 -14.01 22.51 -4.75
CA ALA A 58 -14.90 23.08 -3.76
C ALA A 58 -15.06 22.07 -2.62
N VAL A 59 -14.79 22.49 -1.39
CA VAL A 59 -14.84 21.66 -0.19
C VAL A 59 -15.91 22.24 0.75
N PRO A 60 -16.93 21.46 1.12
CA PRO A 60 -17.96 21.93 2.05
C PRO A 60 -17.38 22.12 3.45
N VAL A 61 -17.82 23.17 4.13
CA VAL A 61 -17.48 23.43 5.54
C VAL A 61 -18.54 22.78 6.41
N VAL A 62 -18.10 21.94 7.35
CA VAL A 62 -18.97 21.25 8.30
C VAL A 62 -18.71 21.80 9.71
N THR A 63 -19.77 21.92 10.50
CA THR A 63 -19.70 22.37 11.91
C THR A 63 -19.63 21.20 12.90
N ASP A 64 -19.96 19.99 12.46
CA ASP A 64 -19.92 18.76 13.26
C ASP A 64 -18.67 17.94 12.94
N LEU A 65 -17.92 17.57 13.99
CA LEU A 65 -16.74 16.70 13.86
C LEU A 65 -17.14 15.30 13.38
N GLY A 66 -18.31 14.80 13.77
CA GLY A 66 -18.80 13.50 13.29
C GLY A 66 -18.95 13.45 11.76
N GLU A 67 -19.47 14.52 11.16
CA GLU A 67 -19.55 14.69 9.71
C GLU A 67 -18.17 14.79 9.05
N MET A 68 -17.24 15.54 9.65
CA MET A 68 -15.86 15.61 9.16
C MET A 68 -15.21 14.22 9.09
N TYR A 69 -15.38 13.41 10.14
CA TYR A 69 -14.85 12.04 10.13
C TYR A 69 -15.49 11.19 9.05
N ARG A 70 -16.81 11.30 8.79
CA ARG A 70 -17.48 10.53 7.72
C ARG A 70 -16.91 10.83 6.33
N GLN A 71 -16.45 12.06 6.09
CA GLN A 71 -15.91 12.49 4.81
C GLN A 71 -14.38 12.31 4.68
N ALA A 72 -13.71 11.79 5.72
CA ALA A 72 -12.27 11.63 5.73
C ALA A 72 -11.78 10.60 4.68
N ASP A 73 -10.87 11.01 3.79
CA ASP A 73 -10.24 10.13 2.82
C ASP A 73 -8.99 9.47 3.40
N THR A 74 -9.08 8.18 3.72
CA THR A 74 -7.96 7.37 4.23
C THR A 74 -6.74 7.41 3.30
N GLY A 75 -6.94 7.39 1.99
CA GLY A 75 -5.85 7.37 1.02
C GLY A 75 -5.08 8.69 0.99
N ALA A 76 -5.78 9.82 0.98
CA ALA A 76 -5.17 11.13 1.04
C ALA A 76 -4.39 11.33 2.35
N ILE A 77 -4.99 10.95 3.49
CA ILE A 77 -4.36 11.00 4.81
C ILE A 77 -3.07 10.18 4.83
N PHE A 78 -3.12 8.93 4.35
CA PHE A 78 -1.93 8.07 4.35
C PHE A 78 -0.85 8.50 3.38
N SER A 79 -1.22 9.11 2.24
CA SER A 79 -0.24 9.69 1.33
C SER A 79 0.56 10.81 2.00
N LEU A 80 -0.11 11.67 2.77
CA LEU A 80 0.56 12.70 3.56
C LEU A 80 1.38 12.12 4.71
N PHE A 81 0.80 11.19 5.48
CA PHE A 81 1.51 10.56 6.61
C PHE A 81 2.77 9.83 6.17
N CYS A 82 2.73 9.14 5.04
CA CYS A 82 3.89 8.49 4.45
C CYS A 82 5.03 9.49 4.16
N ARG A 83 4.72 10.59 3.48
CA ARG A 83 5.70 11.63 3.14
C ARG A 83 6.31 12.28 4.38
N LEU A 84 5.47 12.67 5.34
CA LEU A 84 5.93 13.24 6.61
C LEU A 84 6.78 12.26 7.43
N ALA A 85 6.43 10.98 7.42
CA ALA A 85 7.17 9.97 8.16
C ALA A 85 8.55 9.73 7.52
N ILE A 86 8.63 9.65 6.18
CA ILE A 86 9.89 9.52 5.44
C ILE A 86 10.75 10.78 5.61
N GLU A 87 10.18 11.97 5.48
CA GLU A 87 10.89 13.23 5.72
C GLU A 87 11.49 13.28 7.13
N LYS A 88 10.73 12.82 8.14
CA LYS A 88 11.21 12.74 9.52
C LYS A 88 12.41 11.80 9.68
N THR A 89 12.54 10.74 8.87
CA THR A 89 13.72 9.86 8.91
C THR A 89 15.01 10.54 8.47
N LEU A 90 14.93 11.69 7.78
CA LEU A 90 16.12 12.44 7.35
C LEU A 90 16.82 13.16 8.50
N THR A 91 16.09 13.46 9.59
CA THR A 91 16.58 14.26 10.72
C THR A 91 16.43 13.57 12.08
N ASN A 92 15.57 12.57 12.20
CA ASN A 92 15.30 11.83 13.44
C ASN A 92 15.59 10.33 13.28
N LYS A 93 15.63 9.62 14.42
CA LYS A 93 15.74 8.15 14.40
C LYS A 93 14.50 7.52 13.77
N LEU A 94 14.67 6.36 13.15
CA LEU A 94 13.58 5.59 12.55
C LEU A 94 12.46 5.28 13.55
N GLU A 95 12.83 5.01 14.80
CA GLU A 95 11.88 4.79 15.89
C GLU A 95 11.02 6.02 16.16
N ASP A 96 11.60 7.22 16.17
CA ASP A 96 10.87 8.48 16.35
C ASP A 96 9.88 8.73 15.21
N ALA A 97 10.25 8.35 13.98
CA ALA A 97 9.37 8.46 12.82
C ALA A 97 8.15 7.51 12.95
N ARG A 98 8.37 6.24 13.33
CA ARG A 98 7.29 5.27 13.59
C ARG A 98 6.39 5.70 14.75
N ASN A 99 6.98 6.15 15.86
CA ASN A 99 6.24 6.65 17.02
C ASN A 99 5.41 7.89 16.67
N SER A 100 5.95 8.78 15.83
CA SER A 100 5.21 9.95 15.35
C SER A 100 4.01 9.59 14.48
N LEU A 101 4.13 8.58 13.62
CA LEU A 101 3.02 8.04 12.83
C LEU A 101 1.95 7.44 13.74
N GLN A 102 2.37 6.56 14.65
CA GLN A 102 1.51 5.92 15.63
C GLN A 102 0.71 6.94 16.45
N LEU A 103 1.38 7.97 16.96
CA LEU A 103 0.75 9.01 17.77
C LEU A 103 -0.32 9.78 16.99
N ARG A 104 -0.11 10.05 15.69
CA ARG A 104 -1.12 10.70 14.84
C ARG A 104 -2.37 9.83 14.69
N ILE A 105 -2.19 8.52 14.49
CA ILE A 105 -3.30 7.55 14.40
C ILE A 105 -4.06 7.48 15.74
N VAL A 106 -3.35 7.36 16.86
CA VAL A 106 -3.94 7.32 18.20
C VAL A 106 -4.73 8.58 18.49
N LYS A 107 -4.18 9.76 18.21
CA LYS A 107 -4.87 11.04 18.41
C LYS A 107 -6.17 11.11 17.61
N ALA A 108 -6.14 10.78 16.32
CA ALA A 108 -7.34 10.78 15.47
C ALA A 108 -8.44 9.84 16.02
N LEU A 109 -8.07 8.63 16.45
CA LEU A 109 -9.04 7.67 16.98
C LEU A 109 -9.54 8.04 18.39
N ARG A 110 -8.69 8.68 19.20
CA ARG A 110 -9.06 9.18 20.53
C ARG A 110 -10.08 10.32 20.43
N GLU A 111 -9.85 11.29 19.54
CA GLU A 111 -10.81 12.37 19.31
C GLU A 111 -12.16 11.82 18.84
N TYR A 112 -12.16 10.87 17.90
CA TYR A 112 -13.39 10.21 17.48
C TYR A 112 -14.09 9.48 18.63
N ARG A 113 -13.36 8.72 19.45
CA ARG A 113 -13.91 8.05 20.63
C ARG A 113 -14.57 9.04 21.60
N ASN A 114 -13.93 10.19 21.85
CA ASN A 114 -14.43 11.20 22.77
C ASN A 114 -15.77 11.79 22.34
N LEU A 115 -16.02 11.91 21.03
CA LEU A 115 -17.33 12.35 20.49
C LEU A 115 -18.48 11.42 20.89
N TYR A 116 -18.22 10.12 20.98
CA TYR A 116 -19.24 9.09 21.27
C TYR A 116 -19.11 8.45 22.66
N ALA A 117 -18.21 8.95 23.50
CA ALA A 117 -17.92 8.40 24.82
C ALA A 117 -19.14 8.40 25.76
N VAL A 118 -20.05 9.38 25.61
CA VAL A 118 -21.27 9.50 26.41
C VAL A 118 -22.37 8.53 25.96
N GLN A 119 -22.41 8.17 24.67
CA GLN A 119 -23.47 7.35 24.07
C GLN A 119 -23.21 5.84 24.22
N HIS A 120 -21.96 5.44 24.43
CA HIS A 120 -21.57 4.04 24.51
C HIS A 120 -20.96 3.69 25.87
N ARG A 121 -21.72 2.96 26.72
CA ARG A 121 -21.20 2.22 27.88
C ARG A 121 -20.29 1.03 27.48
N LEU A 122 -19.61 1.12 26.33
CA LEU A 122 -18.82 0.06 25.71
C LEU A 122 -17.33 0.29 26.02
N GLY A 123 -16.95 0.21 27.29
CA GLY A 123 -15.58 0.51 27.74
C GLY A 123 -14.50 -0.35 27.06
N SER A 124 -14.86 -1.53 26.56
CA SER A 124 -13.92 -2.54 26.05
C SER A 124 -13.84 -2.65 24.52
N ARG A 125 -14.63 -1.90 23.74
CA ARG A 125 -14.57 -1.99 22.27
C ARG A 125 -13.80 -0.82 21.69
N MET A 126 -13.04 -1.09 20.62
CA MET A 126 -12.40 -0.03 19.84
C MET A 126 -13.46 0.65 18.98
N ILE A 127 -13.62 1.96 19.15
CA ILE A 127 -14.55 2.80 18.37
C ILE A 127 -13.71 3.53 17.33
N TYR A 128 -14.13 3.46 16.08
CA TYR A 128 -13.46 4.11 14.95
C TYR A 128 -14.50 4.46 13.87
N PRO A 129 -14.24 5.48 13.03
CA PRO A 129 -15.14 5.82 11.94
C PRO A 129 -14.96 4.87 10.76
N ASP A 130 -16.06 4.54 10.08
CA ASP A 130 -16.05 3.63 8.91
C ASP A 130 -15.11 4.10 7.79
N SER A 131 -15.01 5.43 7.59
CA SER A 131 -14.12 6.08 6.63
C SER A 131 -12.64 5.79 6.90
N LEU A 132 -12.26 5.56 8.16
CA LEU A 132 -10.90 5.31 8.62
C LEU A 132 -10.67 3.86 9.09
N LYS A 133 -11.55 2.92 8.72
CA LYS A 133 -11.42 1.51 9.15
C LYS A 133 -10.09 0.85 8.77
N PHE A 134 -9.46 1.31 7.69
CA PHE A 134 -8.15 0.80 7.23
C PHE A 134 -6.96 1.61 7.76
N LEU A 135 -7.22 2.65 8.58
CA LEU A 135 -6.18 3.55 9.05
C LEU A 135 -5.10 2.81 9.84
N CYS A 136 -5.50 1.90 10.73
CA CYS A 136 -4.55 1.11 11.51
C CYS A 136 -3.74 0.14 10.65
N SER A 137 -4.38 -0.51 9.66
CA SER A 137 -3.73 -1.47 8.77
C SER A 137 -2.65 -0.82 7.92
N TYR A 138 -2.95 0.34 7.31
CA TYR A 138 -1.94 1.11 6.58
C TYR A 138 -0.86 1.69 7.50
N GLY A 139 -1.19 2.01 8.75
CA GLY A 139 -0.22 2.47 9.76
C GLY A 139 0.82 1.42 10.10
N LEU A 140 0.37 0.17 10.27
CA LEU A 140 1.25 -0.99 10.48
C LEU A 140 2.10 -1.25 9.24
N ALA A 141 1.48 -1.27 8.07
CA ALA A 141 2.14 -1.49 6.79
C ALA A 141 3.27 -0.48 6.55
N LEU A 142 3.01 0.81 6.78
CA LEU A 142 4.01 1.86 6.65
C LEU A 142 5.13 1.71 7.68
N SER A 143 4.80 1.33 8.92
CA SER A 143 5.81 1.06 9.96
C SER A 143 6.74 -0.13 9.63
N LYS A 144 6.22 -1.13 8.91
CA LYS A 144 6.98 -2.30 8.43
C LYS A 144 7.66 -2.08 7.07
N SER A 145 7.31 -1.01 6.36
CA SER A 145 7.85 -0.73 5.02
C SER A 145 9.36 -0.45 5.05
N VAL A 146 10.05 -0.72 3.94
CA VAL A 146 11.50 -0.57 3.78
C VAL A 146 12.05 0.79 4.27
N PRO A 147 11.40 1.94 4.03
CA PRO A 147 11.92 3.23 4.51
C PRO A 147 11.90 3.42 6.02
N LEU A 148 10.99 2.74 6.74
CA LEU A 148 10.76 2.94 8.18
C LEU A 148 11.09 1.73 9.05
N LYS A 149 11.18 0.52 8.48
CA LYS A 149 11.60 -0.66 9.23
C LYS A 149 13.00 -0.44 9.82
N GLY A 150 13.28 -1.05 10.95
CA GLY A 150 14.60 -0.99 11.58
C GLY A 150 14.68 -2.04 12.70
N GLY A 151 15.89 -2.31 13.18
CA GLY A 151 16.16 -3.38 14.15
C GLY A 151 16.93 -4.53 13.51
N TYR A 152 16.61 -5.77 13.88
CA TYR A 152 17.37 -6.96 13.47
C TYR A 152 17.25 -7.32 11.98
N ALA A 153 16.13 -6.94 11.34
CA ALA A 153 15.85 -7.17 9.93
C ALA A 153 15.92 -5.86 9.11
N ASP A 154 17.07 -5.18 9.20
CA ASP A 154 17.30 -3.89 8.55
C ASP A 154 17.42 -3.99 7.02
N ALA A 155 17.05 -2.93 6.30
CA ALA A 155 17.31 -2.79 4.87
C ALA A 155 18.73 -2.25 4.63
N GLN A 156 19.29 -2.53 3.46
CA GLN A 156 20.48 -1.81 3.01
C GLN A 156 20.15 -0.32 2.83
N LEU A 157 21.15 0.55 3.04
CA LEU A 157 20.97 1.99 2.96
C LEU A 157 20.42 2.42 1.59
N ASP A 158 20.96 1.87 0.51
CA ASP A 158 20.54 2.20 -0.86
C ASP A 158 19.09 1.77 -1.13
N GLU A 159 18.70 0.58 -0.66
CA GLU A 159 17.32 0.09 -0.75
C GLU A 159 16.36 1.00 0.03
N ARG A 160 16.77 1.44 1.22
CA ARG A 160 15.99 2.36 2.06
C ARG A 160 15.77 3.70 1.37
N CYS A 161 16.86 4.31 0.90
CA CYS A 161 16.80 5.59 0.19
C CYS A 161 15.97 5.49 -1.09
N GLY A 162 16.16 4.43 -1.87
CA GLY A 162 15.42 4.18 -3.11
C GLY A 162 13.92 3.97 -2.87
N ALA A 163 13.56 3.15 -1.88
CA ALA A 163 12.17 2.94 -1.50
C ALA A 163 11.53 4.22 -0.96
N GLY A 164 12.24 4.97 -0.10
CA GLY A 164 11.75 6.22 0.48
C GLY A 164 11.49 7.28 -0.59
N PHE A 165 12.45 7.46 -1.50
CA PHE A 165 12.32 8.39 -2.62
C PHE A 165 11.15 8.03 -3.54
N THR A 166 10.98 6.74 -3.84
CA THR A 166 9.87 6.24 -4.65
C THR A 166 8.53 6.52 -3.97
N MET A 167 8.39 6.16 -2.69
CA MET A 167 7.15 6.36 -1.93
C MET A 167 6.78 7.84 -1.78
N MET A 168 7.76 8.74 -1.70
CA MET A 168 7.51 10.19 -1.69
C MET A 168 6.94 10.74 -3.00
N ALA A 169 7.10 10.03 -4.12
CA ALA A 169 6.62 10.47 -5.42
C ALA A 169 5.31 9.79 -5.85
N LEU A 170 4.95 8.64 -5.27
CA LEU A 170 3.85 7.82 -5.76
C LEU A 170 2.46 8.49 -5.63
N PRO A 171 1.56 8.25 -6.61
CA PRO A 171 0.14 8.58 -6.49
C PRO A 171 -0.54 7.74 -5.43
N VAL A 172 -1.62 8.27 -4.84
CA VAL A 172 -2.35 7.66 -3.72
C VAL A 172 -2.68 6.19 -3.99
N LYS A 173 -3.32 5.88 -5.12
CA LYS A 173 -3.71 4.51 -5.49
C LYS A 173 -2.53 3.54 -5.45
N ARG A 174 -1.37 3.95 -5.99
CA ARG A 174 -0.18 3.10 -6.07
C ARG A 174 0.55 2.99 -4.75
N LEU A 175 0.62 4.08 -3.99
CA LEU A 175 1.17 4.04 -2.65
C LEU A 175 0.39 3.07 -1.74
N LEU A 176 -0.94 3.11 -1.80
CA LEU A 176 -1.77 2.17 -1.03
C LEU A 176 -1.59 0.72 -1.49
N LYS A 177 -1.40 0.48 -2.79
CA LYS A 177 -1.11 -0.86 -3.34
C LYS A 177 0.26 -1.38 -2.90
N LEU A 178 1.27 -0.51 -2.86
CA LEU A 178 2.60 -0.85 -2.37
C LEU A 178 2.59 -1.11 -0.85
N LEU A 179 1.84 -0.32 -0.10
CA LEU A 179 1.71 -0.48 1.35
C LEU A 179 0.92 -1.72 1.73
N TYR A 180 -0.20 -2.02 1.05
CA TYR A 180 -0.98 -3.23 1.28
C TYR A 180 -1.20 -3.95 -0.06
N PRO A 181 -0.24 -4.81 -0.45
CA PRO A 181 -0.26 -5.58 -1.69
C PRO A 181 -1.45 -6.52 -1.82
N SER A 182 -1.68 -7.01 -3.04
CA SER A 182 -2.70 -8.03 -3.29
C SER A 182 -2.06 -9.42 -3.32
N LEU A 183 -2.50 -10.31 -2.43
CA LEU A 183 -2.21 -11.74 -2.49
C LEU A 183 -3.42 -12.47 -3.07
N ILE A 184 -3.22 -13.27 -4.12
CA ILE A 184 -4.29 -13.92 -4.86
C ILE A 184 -3.91 -15.39 -5.09
N ARG A 185 -4.80 -16.32 -4.74
CA ARG A 185 -4.64 -17.73 -5.11
C ARG A 185 -5.10 -17.95 -6.55
N ILE A 186 -4.24 -18.52 -7.39
CA ILE A 186 -4.45 -18.61 -8.84
C ILE A 186 -4.62 -20.05 -9.35
N ASP A 187 -4.17 -21.08 -8.62
CA ASP A 187 -4.27 -22.49 -9.04
C ASP A 187 -5.71 -22.93 -9.34
N GLU A 188 -6.67 -22.56 -8.50
CA GLU A 188 -8.08 -22.93 -8.65
C GLU A 188 -8.67 -22.46 -9.99
N TYR A 189 -8.20 -21.33 -10.50
CA TYR A 189 -8.67 -20.80 -11.78
C TYR A 189 -7.92 -21.39 -12.97
N LEU A 190 -6.61 -21.59 -12.83
CA LEU A 190 -5.78 -22.18 -13.87
C LEU A 190 -6.27 -23.58 -14.28
N LEU A 191 -6.84 -24.32 -13.33
CA LEU A 191 -7.39 -25.66 -13.52
C LEU A 191 -8.80 -25.68 -14.13
N LYS A 192 -9.55 -24.56 -14.14
CA LYS A 192 -10.91 -24.52 -14.68
C LYS A 192 -10.92 -24.46 -16.22
N PRO A 193 -11.64 -25.33 -16.94
CA PRO A 193 -11.59 -25.43 -18.40
C PRO A 193 -12.23 -24.25 -19.16
N SER A 194 -13.14 -23.49 -18.56
CA SER A 194 -13.78 -22.33 -19.22
C SER A 194 -13.76 -21.11 -18.30
N ALA A 195 -12.93 -20.13 -18.62
CA ALA A 195 -12.93 -18.86 -17.92
C ALA A 195 -13.88 -17.89 -18.62
N GLN A 196 -15.08 -17.68 -18.06
CA GLN A 196 -15.95 -16.58 -18.48
C GLN A 196 -15.46 -15.27 -17.84
N THR A 197 -15.90 -14.12 -18.37
CA THR A 197 -15.51 -12.79 -17.86
C THR A 197 -15.85 -12.57 -16.39
N ASP A 198 -16.90 -13.20 -15.87
CA ASP A 198 -17.28 -13.15 -14.46
C ASP A 198 -16.31 -13.90 -13.54
N ASP A 199 -15.58 -14.91 -14.05
CA ASP A 199 -14.55 -15.60 -13.26
C ASP A 199 -13.41 -14.67 -12.88
N PHE A 200 -13.10 -13.66 -13.70
CA PHE A 200 -12.00 -12.73 -13.40
C PHE A 200 -12.24 -11.92 -12.12
N LYS A 201 -13.48 -11.54 -11.82
CA LYS A 201 -13.81 -10.86 -10.55
C LYS A 201 -13.64 -11.79 -9.36
N ASN A 202 -13.99 -13.07 -9.51
CA ASN A 202 -13.79 -14.08 -8.47
C ASN A 202 -12.30 -14.42 -8.27
N ILE A 203 -11.48 -14.45 -9.34
CA ILE A 203 -10.02 -14.60 -9.27
C ILE A 203 -9.40 -13.50 -8.43
N MET A 204 -9.85 -12.26 -8.61
CA MET A 204 -9.26 -11.10 -7.94
C MET A 204 -9.65 -10.97 -6.47
N LYS A 205 -10.24 -12.01 -5.86
CA LYS A 205 -10.48 -12.05 -4.42
C LYS A 205 -9.14 -12.07 -3.68
N ARG A 206 -8.85 -10.94 -3.04
CA ARG A 206 -7.63 -10.75 -2.27
C ARG A 206 -7.70 -11.57 -0.98
N LEU A 207 -6.62 -12.27 -0.69
CA LEU A 207 -6.41 -12.96 0.57
C LEU A 207 -5.74 -12.02 1.58
N PRO A 208 -5.97 -12.23 2.88
CA PRO A 208 -5.22 -11.53 3.92
C PRO A 208 -3.72 -11.82 3.81
N LEU A 209 -2.90 -10.82 4.16
CA LEU A 209 -1.43 -10.90 4.10
C LEU A 209 -0.86 -11.57 5.36
N VAL A 210 -1.23 -12.84 5.57
CA VAL A 210 -0.78 -13.74 6.64
C VAL A 210 -0.21 -15.03 6.07
N ALA A 211 0.71 -15.68 6.77
CA ALA A 211 1.33 -16.94 6.38
C ALA A 211 0.30 -18.07 6.33
N GLU A 212 -0.72 -18.01 7.19
CA GLU A 212 -1.84 -18.96 7.20
C GLU A 212 -2.65 -18.97 5.89
N SER A 213 -2.60 -17.88 5.10
CA SER A 213 -3.24 -17.81 3.78
C SER A 213 -2.53 -18.67 2.73
N LEU A 214 -1.26 -19.06 2.96
CA LEU A 214 -0.43 -19.82 2.04
C LEU A 214 -0.55 -21.33 2.33
N ASP A 215 -1.22 -22.05 1.44
CA ASP A 215 -1.28 -23.51 1.44
C ASP A 215 -0.09 -24.07 0.63
N SER A 216 0.61 -25.06 1.18
CA SER A 216 1.74 -25.72 0.52
C SER A 216 1.38 -26.41 -0.81
N ARG A 217 0.09 -26.62 -1.08
CA ARG A 217 -0.41 -27.20 -2.34
C ARG A 217 -0.86 -26.15 -3.36
N GLY A 218 -0.87 -24.87 -2.98
CA GLY A 218 -1.41 -23.79 -3.80
C GLY A 218 -0.37 -23.09 -4.67
N LEU A 219 -0.88 -22.27 -5.58
CA LEU A 219 -0.09 -21.33 -6.40
C LEU A 219 -0.64 -19.93 -6.18
N TYR A 220 0.23 -19.00 -5.79
CA TYR A 220 -0.18 -17.67 -5.38
C TYR A 220 0.51 -16.59 -6.20
N LEU A 221 -0.21 -15.52 -6.47
CA LEU A 221 0.28 -14.30 -7.10
C LEU A 221 0.22 -13.18 -6.08
N TYR A 222 1.37 -12.62 -5.77
CA TYR A 222 1.53 -11.40 -4.99
C TYR A 222 1.84 -10.23 -5.93
N ASP A 223 1.10 -9.13 -5.79
CA ASP A 223 1.17 -7.94 -6.62
C ASP A 223 1.24 -6.67 -5.73
N ASP A 224 2.42 -6.06 -5.69
CA ASP A 224 2.69 -4.79 -4.99
C ASP A 224 2.63 -3.56 -5.92
N GLY A 225 2.33 -3.77 -7.20
CA GLY A 225 2.30 -2.73 -8.24
C GLY A 225 3.64 -2.49 -8.94
N PHE A 226 4.76 -2.96 -8.39
CA PHE A 226 6.10 -2.85 -8.99
C PHE A 226 6.60 -4.17 -9.54
N ARG A 227 6.23 -5.28 -8.90
CA ARG A 227 6.63 -6.63 -9.27
C ARG A 227 5.49 -7.59 -9.02
N PHE A 228 5.55 -8.71 -9.74
CA PHE A 228 4.74 -9.88 -9.44
C PHE A 228 5.63 -10.92 -8.78
N VAL A 229 5.16 -11.51 -7.68
CA VAL A 229 5.81 -12.68 -7.08
C VAL A 229 4.85 -13.85 -7.23
N ILE A 230 5.25 -14.85 -8.01
CA ILE A 230 4.50 -16.08 -8.20
C ILE A 230 5.11 -17.11 -7.27
N TRP A 231 4.38 -17.44 -6.22
CA TRP A 231 4.82 -18.37 -5.18
C TRP A 231 4.24 -19.76 -5.42
N PHE A 232 5.15 -20.75 -5.46
CA PHE A 232 4.87 -22.17 -5.68
C PHE A 232 4.96 -22.90 -4.35
N GLY A 233 3.84 -23.45 -3.90
CA GLY A 233 3.83 -24.32 -2.74
C GLY A 233 4.67 -25.59 -2.97
N ARG A 234 5.30 -26.09 -1.90
CA ARG A 234 6.19 -27.27 -1.97
C ARG A 234 5.47 -28.55 -2.41
N MET A 235 4.19 -28.66 -2.07
CA MET A 235 3.31 -29.78 -2.39
C MET A 235 2.42 -29.51 -3.62
N LEU A 236 2.71 -28.47 -4.39
CA LEU A 236 1.99 -28.19 -5.64
C LEU A 236 2.18 -29.35 -6.62
N SER A 237 1.11 -29.72 -7.33
CA SER A 237 1.17 -30.79 -8.34
C SER A 237 2.29 -30.54 -9.36
N PRO A 238 3.19 -31.51 -9.59
CA PRO A 238 4.23 -31.40 -10.61
C PRO A 238 3.69 -31.10 -12.01
N ASP A 239 2.47 -31.55 -12.32
CA ASP A 239 1.83 -31.29 -13.62
C ASP A 239 1.51 -29.81 -13.80
N VAL A 240 1.07 -29.12 -12.73
CA VAL A 240 0.82 -27.67 -12.75
C VAL A 240 2.14 -26.93 -12.97
N ALA A 241 3.18 -27.29 -12.21
CA ALA A 241 4.50 -26.68 -12.36
C ALA A 241 5.08 -26.90 -13.77
N LYS A 242 4.97 -28.11 -14.32
CA LYS A 242 5.46 -28.46 -15.66
C LYS A 242 4.70 -27.72 -16.76
N ASN A 243 3.38 -27.57 -16.64
CA ASN A 243 2.59 -26.80 -17.60
C ASN A 243 2.96 -25.30 -17.57
N LEU A 244 3.32 -24.76 -16.41
CA LEU A 244 3.65 -23.34 -16.26
C LEU A 244 5.10 -23.00 -16.61
N LEU A 245 6.04 -23.91 -16.36
CA LEU A 245 7.49 -23.67 -16.47
C LEU A 245 8.14 -24.45 -17.63
N GLY A 246 7.43 -25.37 -18.27
CA GLY A 246 7.94 -26.16 -19.39
C GLY A 246 9.15 -27.02 -19.01
N ALA A 247 10.21 -26.93 -19.81
CA ALA A 247 11.46 -27.68 -19.60
C ALA A 247 12.20 -27.24 -18.31
N ASP A 248 11.93 -26.04 -17.82
CA ASP A 248 12.62 -25.45 -16.67
C ASP A 248 11.96 -25.80 -15.32
N PHE A 249 10.97 -26.70 -15.28
CA PHE A 249 10.24 -27.04 -14.04
C PHE A 249 11.13 -27.58 -12.90
N ALA A 250 12.22 -28.24 -13.28
CA ALA A 250 13.23 -28.80 -12.37
C ALA A 250 14.41 -27.84 -12.15
N ALA A 251 14.48 -26.74 -12.89
CA ALA A 251 15.53 -25.75 -12.75
C ALA A 251 15.32 -24.90 -11.48
N GLU A 252 16.39 -24.19 -11.11
CA GLU A 252 16.33 -23.19 -10.05
C GLU A 252 15.46 -22.01 -10.52
N LEU A 253 14.34 -21.74 -9.83
CA LEU A 253 13.34 -20.74 -10.24
C LEU A 253 13.90 -19.32 -10.37
N SER A 254 15.07 -19.04 -9.76
CA SER A 254 15.80 -17.78 -9.92
C SER A 254 16.27 -17.52 -11.36
N LYS A 255 16.50 -18.57 -12.15
CA LYS A 255 17.01 -18.48 -13.53
C LYS A 255 15.93 -18.62 -14.58
N VAL A 256 14.71 -18.95 -14.16
CA VAL A 256 13.61 -19.24 -15.07
C VAL A 256 12.94 -17.93 -15.47
N ILE A 257 12.94 -17.66 -16.77
CA ILE A 257 12.20 -16.55 -17.36
C ILE A 257 10.80 -17.05 -17.69
N LEU A 258 9.79 -16.49 -17.02
CA LEU A 258 8.40 -16.83 -17.29
C LEU A 258 8.04 -16.47 -18.73
N SER A 259 7.70 -17.47 -19.53
CA SER A 259 7.30 -17.33 -20.93
C SER A 259 5.98 -18.05 -21.20
N GLU A 260 5.30 -17.63 -22.26
CA GLU A 260 4.08 -18.32 -22.70
C GLU A 260 4.44 -19.65 -23.37
N HIS A 261 3.84 -20.73 -22.90
CA HIS A 261 4.00 -22.08 -23.46
C HIS A 261 2.73 -22.50 -24.20
N ASP A 262 2.86 -23.48 -25.11
CA ASP A 262 1.74 -24.03 -25.89
C ASP A 262 0.85 -24.95 -25.05
N ASN A 263 0.26 -24.39 -24.00
CA ASN A 263 -0.78 -25.02 -23.20
C ASN A 263 -1.76 -23.96 -22.69
N GLU A 264 -2.96 -24.40 -22.32
CA GLU A 264 -4.01 -23.46 -21.89
C GLU A 264 -3.68 -22.78 -20.55
N MET A 265 -3.00 -23.50 -19.65
CA MET A 265 -2.68 -23.03 -18.30
C MET A 265 -1.70 -21.85 -18.31
N SER A 266 -0.59 -21.97 -19.04
CA SER A 266 0.39 -20.90 -19.24
C SER A 266 -0.27 -19.69 -19.93
N ARG A 267 -1.06 -19.91 -20.98
CA ARG A 267 -1.83 -18.84 -21.64
C ARG A 267 -2.81 -18.13 -20.70
N LYS A 268 -3.43 -18.84 -19.76
CA LYS A 268 -4.30 -18.25 -18.73
C LYS A 268 -3.51 -17.40 -17.75
N LEU A 269 -2.38 -17.89 -17.26
CA LEU A 269 -1.49 -17.13 -16.37
C LEU A 269 -1.03 -15.83 -17.04
N MET A 270 -0.53 -15.92 -18.28
CA MET A 270 -0.06 -14.74 -19.03
C MET A 270 -1.18 -13.73 -19.28
N ARG A 271 -2.42 -14.19 -19.53
CA ARG A 271 -3.60 -13.32 -19.63
C ARG A 271 -3.92 -12.61 -18.31
N ILE A 272 -3.78 -13.27 -17.16
CA ILE A 272 -3.97 -12.64 -15.84
C ILE A 272 -2.92 -11.53 -15.64
N LEU A 273 -1.64 -11.84 -15.84
CA LEU A 273 -0.55 -10.87 -15.68
C LEU A 273 -0.71 -9.66 -16.62
N LYS A 274 -1.14 -9.91 -17.86
CA LYS A 274 -1.43 -8.85 -18.84
C LYS A 274 -2.56 -7.93 -18.36
N LYS A 275 -3.69 -8.48 -17.91
CA LYS A 275 -4.81 -7.69 -17.39
C LYS A 275 -4.42 -6.85 -16.17
N LEU A 276 -3.58 -7.40 -15.27
CA LEU A 276 -3.08 -6.66 -14.12
C LEU A 276 -2.19 -5.48 -14.54
N ARG A 277 -1.29 -5.68 -15.52
CA ARG A 277 -0.47 -4.62 -16.11
C ARG A 277 -1.31 -3.53 -16.77
N GLU A 278 -2.34 -3.92 -17.53
CA GLU A 278 -3.27 -2.97 -18.17
C GLU A 278 -4.01 -2.09 -17.14
N SER A 279 -4.25 -2.62 -15.93
CA SER A 279 -4.90 -1.88 -14.85
C SER A 279 -3.98 -0.87 -14.13
N ASP A 280 -2.67 -1.03 -14.26
CA ASP A 280 -1.64 -0.17 -13.67
C ASP A 280 -0.40 -0.05 -14.59
N PRO A 281 -0.48 0.77 -15.65
CA PRO A 281 0.46 0.72 -16.78
C PRO A 281 1.81 1.43 -16.52
N SER A 282 1.97 2.13 -15.41
CA SER A 282 3.15 3.01 -15.26
C SER A 282 4.42 2.30 -14.83
N TYR A 283 4.33 1.06 -14.36
CA TYR A 283 5.48 0.22 -14.13
C TYR A 283 5.27 -1.10 -14.84
N TYR A 284 6.33 -1.64 -15.44
CA TYR A 284 6.30 -3.01 -15.92
C TYR A 284 6.56 -3.96 -14.75
N GLN A 285 5.52 -4.62 -14.26
CA GLN A 285 5.68 -5.56 -13.15
C GLN A 285 6.38 -6.83 -13.62
N LEU A 286 7.67 -6.96 -13.25
CA LEU A 286 8.48 -8.13 -13.56
C LEU A 286 8.03 -9.33 -12.70
N PRO A 287 7.81 -10.51 -13.29
CA PRO A 287 7.47 -11.71 -12.54
C PRO A 287 8.71 -12.36 -11.93
N TYR A 288 8.67 -12.59 -10.62
CA TYR A 288 9.63 -13.38 -9.87
C TYR A 288 8.97 -14.70 -9.47
N LEU A 289 9.64 -15.80 -9.75
CA LEU A 289 9.19 -17.13 -9.37
C LEU A 289 9.87 -17.53 -8.05
N VAL A 290 9.10 -18.01 -7.08
CA VAL A 290 9.60 -18.37 -5.74
C VAL A 290 9.01 -19.71 -5.35
N ARG A 291 9.82 -20.66 -4.89
CA ARG A 291 9.33 -21.92 -4.31
C ARG A 291 9.30 -21.80 -2.78
N GLN A 292 8.35 -22.48 -2.16
CA GLN A 292 8.32 -22.64 -0.71
C GLN A 292 9.63 -23.28 -0.20
N ASP A 293 10.14 -22.78 0.92
CA ASP A 293 11.42 -23.16 1.53
C ASP A 293 12.67 -22.68 0.73
N GLU A 294 12.52 -21.88 -0.34
CA GLU A 294 13.62 -21.29 -1.11
C GLU A 294 14.18 -20.03 -0.41
N GLN A 295 14.99 -20.24 0.63
CA GLN A 295 15.64 -19.15 1.37
C GLN A 295 16.95 -18.67 0.70
N PRO A 296 17.28 -17.37 0.76
CA PRO A 296 16.57 -16.27 1.45
C PRO A 296 15.46 -15.62 0.60
N LYS A 297 15.24 -16.09 -0.62
CA LYS A 297 14.40 -15.42 -1.63
C LYS A 297 12.94 -15.36 -1.20
N GLU A 298 12.39 -16.45 -0.70
CA GLU A 298 11.04 -16.50 -0.15
C GLU A 298 10.85 -15.50 0.99
N GLY A 299 11.81 -15.46 1.92
CA GLY A 299 11.84 -14.51 3.02
C GLY A 299 11.79 -13.06 2.55
N LEU A 300 12.65 -12.70 1.58
CA LEU A 300 12.84 -11.33 1.10
C LEU A 300 11.74 -10.84 0.15
N LEU A 301 11.20 -11.72 -0.71
CA LEU A 301 10.23 -11.35 -1.73
C LEU A 301 8.79 -11.46 -1.23
N LEU A 302 8.48 -12.42 -0.35
CA LEU A 302 7.11 -12.69 0.09
C LEU A 302 6.91 -12.59 1.60
N LEU A 303 7.62 -13.38 2.42
CA LEU A 303 7.27 -13.53 3.84
C LEU A 303 7.43 -12.22 4.64
N VAL A 304 8.45 -11.41 4.34
CA VAL A 304 8.61 -10.08 4.96
C VAL A 304 7.47 -9.12 4.62
N ASN A 305 6.74 -9.39 3.53
CA ASN A 305 5.60 -8.58 3.06
C ASN A 305 4.24 -9.18 3.49
N LEU A 306 4.22 -10.23 4.32
CA LEU A 306 3.02 -10.72 5.00
C LEU A 306 2.77 -9.84 6.23
N LEU A 307 2.21 -8.65 5.97
CA LEU A 307 2.20 -7.52 6.90
C LEU A 307 1.46 -7.77 8.21
N GLU A 308 0.55 -8.73 8.24
CA GLU A 308 -0.25 -9.02 9.43
C GLU A 308 0.49 -9.95 10.40
N ASP A 309 1.50 -10.67 9.94
CA ASP A 309 2.29 -11.58 10.77
C ASP A 309 3.34 -10.86 11.62
N GLN A 310 3.72 -11.53 12.71
CA GLN A 310 4.84 -11.12 13.53
C GLN A 310 6.15 -11.59 12.90
N MET A 311 7.01 -10.66 12.49
CA MET A 311 8.29 -10.97 11.85
C MET A 311 9.42 -10.10 12.43
N GLY A 312 10.56 -10.72 12.75
CA GLY A 312 11.79 -10.00 13.11
C GLY A 312 11.66 -9.04 14.31
N GLY A 313 10.82 -9.37 15.29
CA GLY A 313 10.57 -8.53 16.48
C GLY A 313 9.58 -7.37 16.28
N THR A 314 9.00 -7.23 15.08
CA THR A 314 7.90 -6.29 14.82
C THR A 314 6.56 -6.89 15.28
N SER A 315 5.60 -6.05 15.66
CA SER A 315 4.27 -6.50 16.11
C SER A 315 3.44 -7.08 14.97
N GLY A 316 2.70 -8.16 15.25
CA GLY A 316 1.63 -8.63 14.37
C GLY A 316 0.46 -7.65 14.36
N TYR A 317 -0.50 -7.86 13.45
CA TYR A 317 -1.67 -6.99 13.34
C TYR A 317 -2.48 -6.92 14.64
N VAL A 318 -2.70 -8.07 15.29
CA VAL A 318 -3.47 -8.14 16.54
C VAL A 318 -2.78 -7.35 17.65
N ASP A 319 -1.46 -7.54 17.82
CA ASP A 319 -0.66 -6.81 18.81
C ASP A 319 -0.65 -5.30 18.56
N TRP A 320 -0.52 -4.90 17.28
CA TRP A 320 -0.58 -3.51 16.88
C TRP A 320 -1.93 -2.87 17.23
N ILE A 321 -3.04 -3.53 16.91
CA ILE A 321 -4.37 -3.03 17.25
C ILE A 321 -4.55 -2.94 18.77
N MET A 322 -4.10 -3.94 19.53
CA MET A 322 -4.15 -3.90 20.99
C MET A 322 -3.33 -2.74 21.56
N GLN A 323 -2.15 -2.48 21.01
CA GLN A 323 -1.30 -1.36 21.41
C GLN A 323 -1.97 -0.01 21.13
N ILE A 324 -2.51 0.18 19.92
CA ILE A 324 -3.27 1.39 19.56
C ILE A 324 -4.47 1.55 20.49
N HIS A 325 -5.23 0.47 20.74
CA HIS A 325 -6.40 0.52 21.60
C HIS A 325 -6.06 0.96 23.03
N ARG A 326 -4.99 0.40 23.62
CA ARG A 326 -4.49 0.81 24.95
C ARG A 326 -4.11 2.28 24.99
N GLN A 327 -3.41 2.78 23.97
CA GLN A 327 -3.00 4.19 23.92
C GLN A 327 -4.17 5.15 23.68
N VAL A 328 -5.19 4.72 22.93
CA VAL A 328 -6.43 5.48 22.76
C VAL A 328 -7.19 5.61 24.09
N GLN A 329 -7.16 4.59 24.95
CA GLN A 329 -7.79 4.61 26.27
C GLN A 329 -7.02 5.43 27.32
N GLN A 330 -5.70 5.59 27.17
CA GLN A 330 -4.88 6.35 28.10
C GLN A 330 -5.17 7.85 27.92
N ASN A 331 -5.81 8.47 28.92
CA ASN A 331 -5.97 9.92 29.01
C ASN A 331 -4.63 10.56 29.37
N THR A 332 -3.82 10.85 28.35
CA THR A 332 -2.68 11.77 28.46
C THR A 332 -2.94 13.00 27.64
#